data_AF-A0A1J5QLM3-F1
#
_entry.id   AF-A0A1J5QLM3-F1
#
_cell.length_a   1.000
_cell.length_b   1.000
_cell.length_c   1.000
_cell.angle_alpha   90.00
_cell.angle_beta   90.00
_cell.angle_gamma   90.00
#
_symmetry.space_group_name_H-M   'P 1'
#
loop_
_entity.id
_entity.type
_entity.pdbx_description
1 polymer ?
#
loop_
_entity_poly.entity_id
_entity_poly.type
_entity_poly.pdbx_seq_one_letter_code
_entity_poly.pdbx_strand_id
1 'polypeptide(L)'
;MTFILCVDPSASYCALVTRLARNAGAGVIVCDDSRTALNHLNASDGRVCILMIVADQIGHDETGLDLIRSTRLLAHLATMPILFIMNDRDPDLAFSAMQAGATEIALRSDGPLLVNLIKEFSSPVHEQIQTGRALLVEDSESQAEYVEQLCHALGLDVDCCVSMNEGIECLKRNDYQIALIDIVLHDVGSGLALVRHIRQLPPPRSRMPVLVMSGFQDEARRIEAFRVGTDDFISKPFTEEEFVWRLHRIIRAYNNHGHDQRDIASPDLLKWQQRGLSLRESQVCAALIRGLNDKQIAADLQISFWTVRTHISSIFIKLGVINRRELMARYLSTPGK
;
A
#
# COMPACT_ATOMS: atom_id res chain seq x y z
N MET A 1 -10.89 7.18 16.92
CA MET A 1 -11.58 8.19 16.08
C MET A 1 -10.65 8.60 14.93
N THR A 2 -11.10 8.59 13.68
CA THR A 2 -10.23 8.86 12.52
C THR A 2 -10.13 10.35 12.17
N PHE A 3 -9.01 10.78 11.58
CA PHE A 3 -8.82 12.17 11.14
C PHE A 3 -7.92 12.29 9.90
N ILE A 4 -8.05 13.41 9.20
CA ILE A 4 -7.14 13.87 8.14
C ILE A 4 -6.20 14.91 8.73
N LEU A 5 -4.90 14.79 8.46
CA LEU A 5 -3.92 15.81 8.79
C LEU A 5 -3.68 16.70 7.57
N CYS A 6 -3.97 18.00 7.67
CA CYS A 6 -3.74 18.98 6.62
C CYS A 6 -2.58 19.89 7.02
N VAL A 7 -1.45 19.77 6.32
CA VAL A 7 -0.22 20.53 6.55
C VAL A 7 -0.07 21.55 5.43
N ASP A 8 -0.57 22.76 5.66
CA ASP A 8 -0.59 23.82 4.65
C ASP A 8 -0.68 25.20 5.32
N PRO A 9 0.20 26.16 4.99
CA PRO A 9 0.17 27.50 5.57
C PRO A 9 -1.04 28.35 5.10
N SER A 10 -1.75 27.96 4.05
CA SER A 10 -2.90 28.69 3.53
C SER A 10 -4.16 28.40 4.35
N ALA A 11 -4.55 29.36 5.18
CA ALA A 11 -5.79 29.30 5.96
C ALA A 11 -7.04 29.03 5.08
N SER A 12 -7.09 29.60 3.87
CA SER A 12 -8.19 29.41 2.92
C SER A 12 -8.27 27.97 2.41
N TYR A 13 -7.13 27.35 2.10
CA TYR A 13 -7.08 25.96 1.65
C TYR A 13 -7.38 24.99 2.78
N CYS A 14 -6.85 25.23 3.98
CA CYS A 14 -7.16 24.44 5.17
C CYS A 14 -8.66 24.48 5.51
N ALA A 15 -9.31 25.64 5.36
CA ALA A 15 -10.76 25.75 5.54
C ALA A 15 -11.55 24.95 4.49
N LEU A 16 -11.07 24.92 3.24
CA LEU A 16 -11.66 24.09 2.18
C LEU A 16 -11.55 22.60 2.53
N VAL A 17 -10.35 22.11 2.85
CA VAL A 17 -10.10 20.72 3.23
C VAL A 17 -10.95 20.32 4.43
N THR A 18 -11.01 21.17 5.47
CA THR A 18 -11.82 20.96 6.67
C THR A 18 -13.30 20.79 6.33
N ARG A 19 -13.85 21.63 5.44
CA ARG A 19 -15.24 21.54 5.00
C ARG A 19 -15.50 20.24 4.22
N LEU A 20 -14.60 19.88 3.31
CA LEU A 20 -14.74 18.67 2.49
C LEU A 20 -14.69 17.40 3.34
N ALA A 21 -13.74 17.31 4.25
CA ALA A 21 -13.59 16.18 5.16
C ALA A 21 -14.78 16.04 6.11
N ARG A 22 -15.27 17.16 6.67
CA ARG A 22 -16.47 17.15 7.52
C ARG A 22 -17.70 16.62 6.78
N ASN A 23 -17.87 17.01 5.51
CA ASN A 23 -18.94 16.47 4.67
C ASN A 23 -18.79 14.96 4.40
N ALA A 24 -17.57 14.43 4.48
CA ALA A 24 -17.27 13.01 4.36
C ALA A 24 -17.23 12.27 5.71
N GLY A 25 -17.56 12.94 6.83
CA GLY A 25 -17.59 12.33 8.16
C GLY A 25 -16.24 12.21 8.86
N ALA A 26 -15.17 12.81 8.33
CA ALA A 26 -13.84 12.81 8.94
C ALA A 26 -13.52 14.12 9.67
N GLY A 27 -12.82 14.02 10.82
CA GLY A 27 -12.21 15.16 11.48
C GLY A 27 -10.97 15.65 10.70
N VAL A 28 -10.61 16.93 10.86
CA VAL A 28 -9.37 17.48 10.29
C VAL A 28 -8.55 18.14 11.38
N ILE A 29 -7.28 17.83 11.40
CA ILE A 29 -6.27 18.57 12.16
C ILE A 29 -5.47 19.38 11.15
N VAL A 30 -5.34 20.68 11.41
CA VAL A 30 -4.57 21.60 10.57
C VAL A 30 -3.29 21.99 11.29
N CYS A 31 -2.19 21.96 10.57
CA CYS A 31 -0.91 22.54 10.98
C CYS A 31 -0.26 23.24 9.79
N ASP A 32 0.72 24.08 10.08
CA ASP A 32 1.51 24.81 9.09
C ASP A 32 2.99 24.42 9.13
N ASP A 33 3.44 23.62 10.10
CA ASP A 33 4.85 23.22 10.27
C ASP A 33 5.03 21.70 10.50
N SER A 34 6.26 21.22 10.24
CA SER A 34 6.62 19.80 10.35
C SER A 34 6.57 19.27 11.79
N ARG A 35 6.97 20.09 12.77
CA ARG A 35 7.05 19.68 14.17
C ARG A 35 5.66 19.41 14.74
N THR A 36 4.71 20.30 14.49
CA THR A 36 3.31 20.15 14.90
C THR A 36 2.66 18.97 14.19
N ALA A 37 2.93 18.79 12.89
CA ALA A 37 2.46 17.63 12.13
C ALA A 37 2.94 16.30 12.77
N LEU A 38 4.24 16.15 12.99
CA LEU A 38 4.84 14.95 13.57
C LEU A 38 4.36 14.68 15.00
N ASN A 39 4.11 15.73 15.80
CA ASN A 39 3.54 15.56 17.14
C ASN A 39 2.13 14.95 17.07
N HIS A 40 1.28 15.38 16.15
CA HIS A 40 -0.04 14.79 15.95
C HIS A 40 0.02 13.36 15.43
N LEU A 41 0.99 13.05 14.56
CA LEU A 41 1.19 11.70 14.03
C LEU A 41 1.76 10.70 15.05
N ASN A 42 2.48 11.19 16.06
CA ASN A 42 3.04 10.37 17.14
C ASN A 42 2.16 10.35 18.40
N ALA A 43 1.08 11.14 18.46
CA ALA A 43 0.22 11.21 19.63
C ALA A 43 -0.50 9.87 19.85
N SER A 44 -0.29 9.24 21.00
CA SER A 44 -0.95 7.99 21.41
C SER A 44 -2.33 8.22 22.01
N ASP A 45 -3.15 9.10 21.41
CA ASP A 45 -4.48 9.43 21.92
C ASP A 45 -5.61 8.57 21.33
N GLY A 46 -5.25 7.48 20.65
CA GLY A 46 -6.19 6.55 20.03
C GLY A 46 -6.85 7.11 18.76
N ARG A 47 -6.37 8.23 18.21
CA ARG A 47 -6.83 8.72 16.91
C ARG A 47 -5.97 8.16 15.77
N VAL A 48 -6.61 7.79 14.67
CA VAL A 48 -5.94 7.22 13.49
C VAL A 48 -5.92 8.25 12.36
N CYS A 49 -4.72 8.60 11.89
CA CYS A 49 -4.57 9.45 10.70
C CYS A 49 -4.80 8.62 9.44
N ILE A 50 -5.87 8.91 8.70
CA ILE A 50 -6.28 8.13 7.51
C ILE A 50 -5.74 8.71 6.20
N LEU A 51 -5.36 9.99 6.22
CA LEU A 51 -4.78 10.72 5.10
C LEU A 51 -4.01 11.92 5.62
N MET A 52 -2.79 12.11 5.12
CA MET A 52 -2.05 13.35 5.29
C MET A 52 -2.03 14.12 3.97
N ILE A 53 -2.47 15.38 4.00
CA ILE A 53 -2.43 16.31 2.87
C ILE A 53 -1.32 17.31 3.17
N VAL A 54 -0.30 17.39 2.31
CA VAL A 54 0.90 18.21 2.56
C VAL A 54 1.13 19.14 1.37
N ALA A 55 1.27 20.43 1.62
CA ALA A 55 1.67 21.40 0.60
C ALA A 55 3.18 21.33 0.30
N ASP A 56 3.58 21.83 -0.87
CA ASP A 56 5.00 21.96 -1.24
C ASP A 56 5.84 22.74 -0.22
N GLN A 57 5.37 23.94 0.13
CA GLN A 57 5.98 24.77 1.18
C GLN A 57 5.14 24.71 2.45
N ILE A 58 5.81 24.45 3.56
CA ILE A 58 5.25 24.45 4.90
C ILE A 58 6.13 25.36 5.77
N GLY A 59 5.53 26.08 6.72
CA GLY A 59 6.24 26.97 7.64
C GLY A 59 7.11 28.04 6.96
N HIS A 60 8.06 28.57 7.72
CA HIS A 60 9.15 29.39 7.20
C HIS A 60 10.33 28.48 6.86
N ASP A 61 10.62 28.31 5.57
CA ASP A 61 11.76 27.56 5.02
C ASP A 61 11.71 26.03 5.17
N GLU A 62 10.58 25.44 5.52
CA GLU A 62 10.40 23.98 5.51
C GLU A 62 9.73 23.50 4.22
N THR A 63 10.11 22.29 3.77
CA THR A 63 9.49 21.67 2.59
C THR A 63 8.59 20.52 3.01
N GLY A 64 7.45 20.39 2.33
CA GLY A 64 6.56 19.25 2.51
C GLY A 64 7.27 17.92 2.22
N LEU A 65 8.26 17.93 1.32
CA LEU A 65 9.06 16.75 0.99
C LEU A 65 9.81 16.19 2.21
N ASP A 66 10.38 17.05 3.05
CA ASP A 66 11.12 16.62 4.23
C ASP A 66 10.20 16.07 5.32
N LEU A 67 9.00 16.65 5.45
CA LEU A 67 7.96 16.10 6.31
C LEU A 67 7.49 14.72 5.82
N ILE A 68 7.32 14.53 4.52
CA ILE A 68 6.94 13.23 3.95
C ILE A 68 8.01 12.19 4.26
N ARG A 69 9.30 12.50 4.01
CA ARG A 69 10.41 11.59 4.34
C ARG A 69 10.42 11.24 5.83
N SER A 70 10.30 12.24 6.70
CA SER A 70 10.27 12.05 8.15
C SER A 70 9.08 11.18 8.58
N THR A 71 7.92 11.39 7.98
CA THR A 71 6.73 10.57 8.24
C THR A 71 6.93 9.11 7.82
N ARG A 72 7.64 8.87 6.70
CA ARG A 72 7.93 7.52 6.23
C ARG A 72 8.94 6.78 7.10
N LEU A 73 9.77 7.49 7.86
CA LEU A 73 10.63 6.88 8.89
C LEU A 73 9.83 6.38 10.10
N LEU A 74 8.62 6.90 10.33
CA LEU A 74 7.75 6.44 11.41
C LEU A 74 7.11 5.08 11.04
N ALA A 75 7.38 4.08 11.87
CA ALA A 75 7.07 2.70 11.51
C ALA A 75 5.56 2.44 11.37
N HIS A 76 4.73 3.00 12.23
CA HIS A 76 3.29 2.86 12.15
C HIS A 76 2.67 3.57 10.93
N LEU A 77 3.41 4.45 10.24
CA LEU A 77 2.89 5.30 9.17
C LEU A 77 3.53 5.08 7.80
N ALA A 78 4.40 4.08 7.63
CA ALA A 78 5.13 3.90 6.37
C ALA A 78 4.23 3.67 5.14
N THR A 79 3.00 3.17 5.34
CA THR A 79 2.01 2.97 4.27
C THR A 79 0.84 3.95 4.34
N MET A 80 0.85 4.89 5.30
CA MET A 80 -0.19 5.90 5.45
C MET A 80 -0.35 6.71 4.15
N PRO A 81 -1.56 6.92 3.63
CA PRO A 81 -1.78 7.73 2.44
C PRO A 81 -1.28 9.16 2.65
N ILE A 82 -0.48 9.64 1.70
CA ILE A 82 0.04 11.00 1.66
C ILE A 82 -0.33 11.63 0.32
N LEU A 83 -1.12 12.69 0.35
CA LEU A 83 -1.45 13.51 -0.81
C LEU A 83 -0.55 14.76 -0.80
N PHE A 84 0.30 14.90 -1.80
CA PHE A 84 1.12 16.09 -1.98
C PHE A 84 0.39 17.11 -2.87
N ILE A 85 0.29 18.35 -2.39
CA ILE A 85 -0.41 19.45 -3.05
C ILE A 85 0.59 20.43 -3.64
N MET A 86 0.50 20.61 -4.95
CA MET A 86 1.33 21.52 -5.73
C MET A 86 0.53 22.76 -6.16
N ASN A 87 1.20 23.92 -6.24
CA ASN A 87 0.57 25.11 -6.80
C ASN A 87 0.54 25.06 -8.34
N ASP A 88 1.63 24.62 -8.95
CA ASP A 88 1.83 24.57 -10.40
C ASP A 88 2.25 23.18 -10.87
N ARG A 89 2.09 22.92 -12.17
CA ARG A 89 2.53 21.66 -12.80
C ARG A 89 4.05 21.67 -13.00
N ASP A 90 4.78 21.26 -11.97
CA ASP A 90 6.21 20.99 -12.02
C ASP A 90 6.50 19.46 -12.00
N PRO A 91 6.97 18.88 -13.13
CA PRO A 91 7.27 17.45 -13.20
C PRO A 91 8.39 16.97 -12.26
N ASP A 92 9.37 17.81 -11.97
CA ASP A 92 10.55 17.49 -11.16
C ASP A 92 10.22 17.53 -9.67
N LEU A 93 9.44 18.52 -9.26
CA LEU A 93 8.87 18.57 -7.93
C LEU A 93 7.92 17.38 -7.71
N ALA A 94 7.04 17.08 -8.67
CA ALA A 94 6.16 15.93 -8.57
C ALA A 94 6.95 14.62 -8.46
N PHE A 95 8.06 14.48 -9.20
CA PHE A 95 8.93 13.33 -9.08
C PHE A 95 9.62 13.26 -7.70
N SER A 96 10.05 14.39 -7.15
CA SER A 96 10.67 14.48 -5.84
C SER A 96 9.68 14.15 -4.71
N ALA A 97 8.43 14.61 -4.81
CA ALA A 97 7.35 14.25 -3.90
C ALA A 97 7.06 12.75 -3.91
N MET A 98 6.99 12.15 -5.10
CA MET A 98 6.91 10.70 -5.21
C MET A 98 8.09 10.04 -4.52
N GLN A 99 9.34 10.41 -4.83
CA GLN A 99 10.53 9.84 -4.19
C GLN A 99 10.63 10.05 -2.66
N ALA A 100 9.99 11.10 -2.14
CA ALA A 100 9.92 11.33 -0.70
C ALA A 100 8.96 10.34 0.00
N GLY A 101 7.97 9.82 -0.73
CA GLY A 101 6.98 8.89 -0.18
C GLY A 101 5.52 9.30 -0.38
N ALA A 102 5.23 10.33 -1.20
CA ALA A 102 3.85 10.68 -1.51
C ALA A 102 3.12 9.50 -2.18
N THR A 103 1.86 9.29 -1.80
CA THR A 103 0.97 8.29 -2.40
C THR A 103 0.33 8.84 -3.65
N GLU A 104 -0.17 10.07 -3.57
CA GLU A 104 -0.85 10.79 -4.66
C GLU A 104 -0.35 12.23 -4.75
N ILE A 105 -0.52 12.83 -5.93
CA ILE A 105 -0.16 14.22 -6.19
C ILE A 105 -1.34 14.94 -6.83
N ALA A 106 -1.71 16.09 -6.28
CA ALA A 106 -2.76 16.93 -6.84
C ALA A 106 -2.28 18.38 -6.98
N LEU A 107 -2.88 19.09 -7.93
CA LEU A 107 -2.78 20.54 -7.96
C LEU A 107 -3.79 21.13 -6.98
N ARG A 108 -3.41 22.23 -6.35
CA ARG A 108 -4.31 23.00 -5.49
C ARG A 108 -5.59 23.45 -6.22
N SER A 109 -5.50 23.67 -7.52
CA SER A 109 -6.63 24.02 -8.39
C SER A 109 -7.53 22.84 -8.76
N ASP A 110 -7.09 21.59 -8.53
CA ASP A 110 -7.84 20.38 -8.86
C ASP A 110 -8.79 19.97 -7.72
N GLY A 111 -9.79 20.82 -7.49
CA GLY A 111 -10.85 20.57 -6.51
C GLY A 111 -11.56 19.22 -6.68
N PRO A 112 -11.94 18.77 -7.89
CA PRO A 112 -12.59 17.48 -8.09
C PRO A 112 -11.75 16.29 -7.61
N LEU A 113 -10.45 16.27 -7.91
CA LEU A 113 -9.55 15.21 -7.43
C LEU A 113 -9.47 15.21 -5.89
N LEU A 114 -9.31 16.37 -5.28
CA LEU A 114 -9.27 16.51 -3.81
C LEU A 114 -10.55 15.98 -3.15
N VAL A 115 -11.72 16.30 -3.71
CA VAL A 115 -13.01 15.80 -3.23
C VAL A 115 -13.08 14.28 -3.31
N ASN A 116 -12.63 13.70 -4.43
CA ASN A 116 -12.66 12.25 -4.62
C ASN A 116 -11.73 11.53 -3.65
N LEU A 117 -10.49 12.01 -3.49
CA LEU A 117 -9.51 11.43 -2.55
C LEU A 117 -9.99 11.54 -1.10
N ILE A 118 -10.48 12.71 -0.68
CA ILE A 118 -11.03 12.88 0.68
C ILE A 118 -12.19 11.92 0.90
N LYS A 119 -13.13 11.80 -0.05
CA LYS A 119 -14.24 10.84 0.05
C LYS A 119 -13.74 9.40 0.08
N GLU A 120 -12.74 9.05 -0.71
CA GLU A 120 -12.18 7.71 -0.77
C GLU A 120 -11.60 7.30 0.58
N PHE A 121 -10.72 8.13 1.16
CA PHE A 121 -10.05 7.83 2.43
C PHE A 121 -10.93 8.06 3.66
N SER A 122 -11.94 8.94 3.57
CA SER A 122 -12.89 9.22 4.66
C SER A 122 -14.14 8.34 4.60
N SER A 123 -14.36 7.59 3.52
CA SER A 123 -15.52 6.71 3.38
C SER A 123 -15.63 5.86 4.64
N PRO A 124 -16.82 5.77 5.26
CA PRO A 124 -16.95 5.13 6.55
C PRO A 124 -16.40 3.72 6.48
N VAL A 125 -15.40 3.49 7.34
CA VAL A 125 -14.78 2.21 7.70
C VAL A 125 -15.81 1.22 8.31
N HIS A 126 -17.09 1.59 8.34
CA HIS A 126 -18.23 0.86 8.89
C HIS A 126 -19.11 0.21 7.82
N GLU A 127 -18.80 0.34 6.53
CA GLU A 127 -19.46 -0.50 5.53
C GLU A 127 -19.08 -1.96 5.81
N GLN A 128 -20.03 -2.89 5.80
CA GLN A 128 -19.69 -4.31 5.87
C GLN A 128 -18.83 -4.68 4.66
N ILE A 129 -17.80 -5.50 4.89
CA ILE A 129 -17.10 -6.15 3.80
C ILE A 129 -18.10 -7.14 3.19
N GLN A 130 -18.23 -7.19 1.87
CA GLN A 130 -19.08 -8.20 1.23
C GLN A 130 -18.69 -9.59 1.74
N THR A 131 -19.69 -10.39 2.14
CA THR A 131 -19.49 -11.71 2.75
C THR A 131 -18.41 -12.52 2.04
N GLY A 132 -17.43 -12.98 2.80
CA GLY A 132 -16.25 -13.66 2.29
C GLY A 132 -15.44 -14.29 3.40
N ARG A 133 -14.26 -14.79 3.05
CA ARG A 133 -13.40 -15.51 3.99
C ARG A 133 -12.01 -14.90 4.06
N ALA A 134 -11.50 -14.71 5.27
CA ALA A 134 -10.12 -14.37 5.55
C ALA A 134 -9.33 -15.61 5.99
N LEU A 135 -8.09 -15.71 5.53
CA LEU A 135 -7.13 -16.65 6.09
C LEU A 135 -6.35 -15.93 7.19
N LEU A 136 -6.40 -16.41 8.42
CA LEU A 136 -5.60 -15.89 9.52
C LEU A 136 -4.50 -16.90 9.87
N VAL A 137 -3.24 -16.47 9.83
CA VAL A 137 -2.10 -17.27 10.29
C VAL A 137 -1.45 -16.56 11.48
N GLU A 138 -1.73 -17.08 12.67
CA GLU A 138 -1.39 -16.51 13.97
C GLU A 138 -1.20 -17.64 14.97
N ASP A 139 -0.06 -17.67 15.65
CA ASP A 139 0.28 -18.76 16.57
C ASP A 139 -0.15 -18.51 18.02
N SER A 140 -0.41 -17.25 18.38
CA SER A 140 -0.97 -16.87 19.69
C SER A 140 -2.49 -16.96 19.69
N GLU A 141 -3.05 -17.96 20.36
CA GLU A 141 -4.51 -18.19 20.49
C GLU A 141 -5.29 -16.92 20.87
N SER A 142 -4.84 -16.17 21.88
CA SER A 142 -5.50 -14.93 22.31
C SER A 142 -5.48 -13.81 21.26
N GLN A 143 -4.45 -13.74 20.42
CA GLN A 143 -4.35 -12.77 19.34
C GLN A 143 -5.20 -13.22 18.15
N ALA A 144 -5.23 -14.52 17.88
CA ALA A 144 -6.06 -15.11 16.83
C ALA A 144 -7.55 -14.85 17.13
N GLU A 145 -8.00 -15.14 18.35
CA GLU A 145 -9.36 -14.86 18.81
C GLU A 145 -9.74 -13.38 18.68
N TYR A 146 -8.82 -12.48 19.05
CA TYR A 146 -9.07 -11.03 18.94
C TYR A 146 -9.24 -10.61 17.47
N VAL A 147 -8.34 -11.03 16.58
CA VAL A 147 -8.40 -10.69 15.15
C VAL A 147 -9.62 -11.34 14.48
N GLU A 148 -9.97 -12.57 14.86
CA GLU A 148 -11.17 -13.28 14.40
C GLU A 148 -12.43 -12.50 14.76
N GLN A 149 -12.57 -12.03 16.01
CA GLN A 149 -13.70 -11.22 16.44
C GLN A 149 -13.83 -9.93 15.63
N LEU A 150 -12.72 -9.25 15.35
CA LEU A 150 -12.71 -8.05 14.51
C LEU A 150 -13.18 -8.37 13.08
N CYS A 151 -12.70 -9.46 12.48
CA CYS A 151 -13.11 -9.86 11.13
C CYS A 151 -14.60 -10.26 11.07
N HIS A 152 -15.09 -11.00 12.06
CA HIS A 152 -16.50 -11.39 12.17
C HIS A 152 -17.41 -10.16 12.29
N ALA A 153 -17.02 -9.16 13.06
CA ALA A 153 -17.76 -7.89 13.17
C ALA A 153 -17.88 -7.15 11.82
N LEU A 154 -16.95 -7.39 10.89
CA LEU A 154 -16.94 -6.82 9.54
C LEU A 154 -17.63 -7.69 8.48
N GLY A 155 -18.11 -8.89 8.85
CA GLY A 155 -18.82 -9.81 7.95
C GLY A 155 -17.93 -10.79 7.18
N LEU A 156 -16.67 -10.97 7.60
CA LEU A 156 -15.77 -11.99 7.08
C LEU A 156 -15.81 -13.24 7.97
N ASP A 157 -15.93 -14.42 7.38
CA ASP A 157 -15.58 -15.68 8.05
C ASP A 157 -14.06 -15.80 8.15
N VAL A 158 -13.53 -16.45 9.17
CA VAL A 158 -12.07 -16.63 9.33
C VAL A 158 -11.72 -18.11 9.43
N ASP A 159 -10.72 -18.55 8.66
CA ASP A 159 -10.01 -19.80 8.94
C ASP A 159 -8.70 -19.47 9.66
N CYS A 160 -8.64 -19.83 10.94
CA CYS A 160 -7.46 -19.65 11.79
C CYS A 160 -6.48 -20.83 11.62
N CYS A 161 -5.21 -20.52 11.39
CA CYS A 161 -4.10 -21.46 11.26
C CYS A 161 -2.99 -21.04 12.21
N VAL A 162 -2.38 -21.99 12.93
CA VAL A 162 -1.30 -21.69 13.89
C VAL A 162 0.09 -21.81 13.26
N SER A 163 0.18 -22.22 12.00
CA SER A 163 1.45 -22.45 11.31
C SER A 163 1.38 -22.11 9.82
N MET A 164 2.56 -21.89 9.22
CA MET A 164 2.69 -21.68 7.78
C MET A 164 2.14 -22.88 6.99
N ASN A 165 2.40 -24.10 7.47
CA ASN A 165 1.97 -25.33 6.80
C ASN A 165 0.44 -25.47 6.80
N GLU A 166 -0.22 -25.17 7.91
CA GLU A 166 -1.68 -25.13 7.97
C GLU A 166 -2.25 -24.07 7.02
N GLY A 167 -1.64 -22.88 7.00
CA GLY A 167 -2.03 -21.83 6.06
C GLY A 167 -1.95 -22.28 4.60
N ILE A 168 -0.88 -23.01 4.23
CA ILE A 168 -0.73 -23.59 2.88
C ILE A 168 -1.81 -24.63 2.59
N GLU A 169 -2.13 -25.51 3.54
CA GLU A 169 -3.18 -26.52 3.37
C GLU A 169 -4.56 -25.88 3.20
N CYS A 170 -4.85 -24.83 3.96
CA CYS A 170 -6.05 -24.03 3.84
C CYS A 170 -6.15 -23.34 2.47
N LEU A 171 -5.05 -22.73 1.98
CA LEU A 171 -4.96 -22.12 0.64
C LEU A 171 -5.16 -23.11 -0.51
N LYS A 172 -4.96 -24.41 -0.28
CA LYS A 172 -5.26 -25.45 -1.29
C LYS A 172 -6.77 -25.73 -1.36
N ARG A 173 -7.44 -25.73 -0.21
CA ARG A 173 -8.84 -26.19 -0.05
C ARG A 173 -9.86 -25.08 -0.29
N ASN A 174 -9.52 -23.84 0.06
CA ASN A 174 -10.44 -22.71 0.06
C ASN A 174 -9.88 -21.54 -0.76
N ASP A 175 -10.77 -20.63 -1.16
CA ASP A 175 -10.44 -19.31 -1.67
C ASP A 175 -10.70 -18.27 -0.60
N TYR A 176 -9.84 -17.25 -0.53
CA TYR A 176 -9.90 -16.20 0.48
C TYR A 176 -9.91 -14.82 -0.18
N GLN A 177 -10.62 -13.88 0.43
CA GLN A 177 -10.61 -12.47 0.03
C GLN A 177 -9.38 -11.73 0.52
N ILE A 178 -8.75 -12.21 1.60
CA ILE A 178 -7.56 -11.61 2.20
C ILE A 178 -6.83 -12.64 3.06
N ALA A 179 -5.50 -12.52 3.15
CA ALA A 179 -4.72 -13.21 4.18
C ALA A 179 -4.16 -12.22 5.20
N LEU A 180 -4.31 -12.57 6.47
CA LEU A 180 -3.79 -11.88 7.65
C LEU A 180 -2.69 -12.76 8.23
N ILE A 181 -1.44 -12.29 8.21
CA ILE A 181 -0.29 -13.16 8.48
C ILE A 181 0.61 -12.52 9.53
N ASP A 182 0.85 -13.20 10.66
CA ASP A 182 1.95 -12.83 11.55
C ASP A 182 3.29 -13.17 10.89
N ILE A 183 4.25 -12.24 10.96
CA ILE A 183 5.64 -12.48 10.55
C ILE A 183 6.28 -13.60 11.38
N VAL A 184 6.00 -13.61 12.68
CA VAL A 184 6.60 -14.51 13.66
C VAL A 184 5.64 -15.65 13.89
N LEU A 185 6.07 -16.85 13.54
CA LEU A 185 5.35 -18.08 13.83
C LEU A 185 6.31 -18.98 14.59
N HIS A 186 5.79 -19.77 15.52
CA HIS A 186 6.59 -20.73 16.30
C HIS A 186 7.21 -21.87 15.47
N ASP A 187 6.83 -22.02 14.19
CA ASP A 187 7.33 -23.08 13.31
C ASP A 187 8.67 -22.72 12.63
N VAL A 188 9.19 -23.63 11.81
CA VAL A 188 10.46 -23.42 11.07
C VAL A 188 10.28 -22.39 9.93
N GLY A 189 9.04 -21.99 9.65
CA GLY A 189 8.68 -21.00 8.64
C GLY A 189 8.67 -19.58 9.19
N SER A 190 8.60 -18.61 8.29
CA SER A 190 8.27 -17.23 8.62
C SER A 190 6.99 -16.86 7.88
N GLY A 191 6.14 -16.01 8.45
CA GLY A 191 4.99 -15.45 7.73
C GLY A 191 5.37 -14.83 6.38
N LEU A 192 6.59 -14.29 6.26
CA LEU A 192 7.10 -13.80 4.97
C LEU A 192 7.32 -14.93 3.96
N ALA A 193 7.70 -16.13 4.38
CA ALA A 193 7.78 -17.29 3.49
C ALA A 193 6.39 -17.71 2.99
N LEU A 194 5.36 -17.61 3.83
CA LEU A 194 3.97 -17.82 3.41
C LEU A 194 3.52 -16.76 2.38
N VAL A 195 3.88 -15.49 2.58
CA VAL A 195 3.58 -14.43 1.59
C VAL A 195 4.26 -14.75 0.25
N ARG A 196 5.55 -15.17 0.26
CA ARG A 196 6.25 -15.63 -0.95
C ARG A 196 5.50 -16.78 -1.63
N HIS A 197 5.02 -17.75 -0.84
CA HIS A 197 4.25 -18.89 -1.35
C HIS A 197 2.94 -18.45 -2.01
N ILE A 198 2.15 -17.58 -1.35
CA ILE A 198 0.92 -17.02 -1.91
C ILE A 198 1.20 -16.36 -3.26
N ARG A 199 2.26 -15.54 -3.35
CA ARG A 199 2.63 -14.85 -4.60
C ARG A 199 3.10 -15.78 -5.71
N GLN A 200 3.46 -17.02 -5.41
CA GLN A 200 3.83 -18.06 -6.37
C GLN A 200 2.62 -18.89 -6.86
N LEU A 201 1.44 -18.75 -6.23
CA LEU A 201 0.24 -19.46 -6.65
C LEU A 201 -0.28 -18.99 -8.02
N PRO A 202 -0.99 -19.84 -8.78
CA PRO A 202 -1.65 -19.41 -10.01
C PRO A 202 -2.66 -18.28 -9.76
N PRO A 203 -2.81 -17.32 -10.69
CA PRO A 203 -3.90 -16.35 -10.63
C PRO A 203 -5.28 -17.05 -10.63
N PRO A 204 -6.29 -16.51 -9.92
CA PRO A 204 -6.27 -15.23 -9.21
C PRO A 204 -5.60 -15.28 -7.82
N ARG A 205 -5.31 -16.46 -7.26
CA ARG A 205 -4.82 -16.61 -5.87
C ARG A 205 -3.54 -15.83 -5.56
N SER A 206 -2.61 -15.70 -6.50
CA SER A 206 -1.42 -14.85 -6.30
C SER A 206 -1.72 -13.36 -6.12
N ARG A 207 -2.88 -12.89 -6.55
CA ARG A 207 -3.34 -11.50 -6.40
C ARG A 207 -4.14 -11.28 -5.12
N MET A 208 -4.41 -12.34 -4.35
CA MET A 208 -5.11 -12.24 -3.07
C MET A 208 -4.42 -11.19 -2.19
N PRO A 209 -5.16 -10.21 -1.66
CA PRO A 209 -4.59 -9.24 -0.75
C PRO A 209 -3.97 -9.86 0.50
N VAL A 210 -2.86 -9.29 0.97
CA VAL A 210 -2.13 -9.76 2.15
C VAL A 210 -1.82 -8.58 3.07
N LEU A 211 -2.34 -8.64 4.29
CA LEU A 211 -2.00 -7.75 5.41
C LEU A 211 -1.08 -8.51 6.37
N VAL A 212 0.13 -8.02 6.54
CA VAL A 212 1.09 -8.59 7.49
C VAL A 212 0.96 -7.89 8.84
N MET A 213 0.93 -8.66 9.92
CA MET A 213 0.92 -8.18 11.30
C MET A 213 2.26 -8.50 11.96
N SER A 214 2.81 -7.61 12.77
CA SER A 214 4.11 -7.87 13.42
C SER A 214 4.29 -7.07 14.69
N GLY A 215 4.83 -7.70 15.74
CA GLY A 215 5.28 -7.03 16.96
C GLY A 215 6.64 -6.33 16.85
N PHE A 216 7.36 -6.47 15.74
CA PHE A 216 8.69 -5.87 15.57
C PHE A 216 8.63 -4.46 14.99
N GLN A 217 9.37 -3.53 15.61
CA GLN A 217 9.65 -2.20 15.06
C GLN A 217 10.88 -2.17 14.12
N ASP A 218 11.50 -3.32 13.85
CA ASP A 218 12.70 -3.42 13.01
C ASP A 218 12.39 -3.08 11.54
N GLU A 219 13.02 -2.00 11.06
CA GLU A 219 12.91 -1.48 9.71
C GLU A 219 13.35 -2.50 8.64
N ALA A 220 14.38 -3.32 8.93
CA ALA A 220 14.92 -4.27 7.98
C ALA A 220 13.92 -5.36 7.59
N ARG A 221 13.20 -5.91 8.58
CA ARG A 221 12.15 -6.91 8.36
C ARG A 221 10.92 -6.33 7.65
N ARG A 222 10.62 -5.05 7.86
CA ARG A 222 9.53 -4.37 7.17
C ARG A 222 9.85 -4.13 5.71
N ILE A 223 11.09 -3.68 5.42
CA ILE A 223 11.60 -3.60 4.04
C ILE A 223 11.54 -4.99 3.37
N GLU A 224 11.89 -6.05 4.09
CA GLU A 224 11.75 -7.41 3.59
C GLU A 224 10.29 -7.79 3.30
N ALA A 225 9.35 -7.48 4.19
CA ALA A 225 7.93 -7.74 4.01
C ALA A 225 7.37 -7.11 2.73
N PHE A 226 7.76 -5.86 2.43
CA PHE A 226 7.38 -5.19 1.17
C PHE A 226 8.04 -5.83 -0.05
N ARG A 227 9.32 -6.22 0.04
CA ARG A 227 10.03 -6.89 -1.06
C ARG A 227 9.40 -8.23 -1.45
N VAL A 228 8.78 -8.90 -0.49
CA VAL A 228 8.08 -10.16 -0.70
C VAL A 228 6.72 -10.00 -1.40
N GLY A 229 6.22 -8.76 -1.50
CA GLY A 229 4.99 -8.45 -2.21
C GLY A 229 3.76 -8.36 -1.31
N THR A 230 3.93 -8.04 -0.03
CA THR A 230 2.84 -7.70 0.90
C THR A 230 2.10 -6.44 0.43
N ASP A 231 0.77 -6.38 0.60
CA ASP A 231 -0.04 -5.22 0.19
C ASP A 231 -0.09 -4.12 1.26
N ASP A 232 -0.10 -4.51 2.54
CA ASP A 232 0.05 -3.58 3.67
C ASP A 232 0.59 -4.28 4.93
N PHE A 233 0.94 -3.47 5.92
CA PHE A 233 1.49 -3.91 7.19
C PHE A 233 0.81 -3.18 8.35
N ILE A 234 0.62 -3.89 9.47
CA ILE A 234 0.17 -3.32 10.73
C ILE A 234 1.10 -3.73 11.88
N SER A 235 1.51 -2.76 12.70
CA SER A 235 2.36 -3.01 13.87
C SER A 235 1.49 -3.45 15.04
N LYS A 236 1.88 -4.50 15.75
CA LYS A 236 1.30 -4.89 17.03
C LYS A 236 2.00 -4.12 18.17
N PRO A 237 1.28 -3.69 19.22
CA PRO A 237 -0.18 -3.72 19.33
C PRO A 237 -0.83 -2.65 18.42
N PHE A 238 -2.01 -2.95 17.88
CA PHE A 238 -2.81 -2.03 17.06
C PHE A 238 -4.17 -1.77 17.70
N THR A 239 -4.83 -0.68 17.28
CA THR A 239 -6.23 -0.42 17.65
C THR A 239 -7.18 -1.11 16.66
N GLU A 240 -8.40 -1.42 17.12
CA GLU A 240 -9.49 -1.89 16.27
C GLU A 240 -9.68 -0.97 15.06
N GLU A 241 -9.71 0.34 15.29
CA GLU A 241 -9.93 1.34 14.25
C GLU A 241 -8.82 1.32 13.18
N GLU A 242 -7.56 1.13 13.56
CA GLU A 242 -6.46 0.99 12.62
C GLU A 242 -6.58 -0.30 11.81
N PHE A 243 -6.87 -1.42 12.47
CA PHE A 243 -7.06 -2.71 11.81
C PHE A 243 -8.18 -2.65 10.77
N VAL A 244 -9.36 -2.19 11.18
CA VAL A 244 -10.53 -2.11 10.33
C VAL A 244 -10.25 -1.19 9.13
N TRP A 245 -9.64 -0.02 9.36
CA TRP A 245 -9.31 0.91 8.28
C TRP A 245 -8.35 0.30 7.25
N ARG A 246 -7.27 -0.37 7.71
CA ARG A 246 -6.30 -1.01 6.81
C ARG A 246 -6.95 -2.14 6.01
N LEU A 247 -7.75 -2.97 6.68
CA LEU A 247 -8.47 -4.08 6.06
C LEU A 247 -9.39 -3.60 4.94
N HIS A 248 -10.23 -2.60 5.23
CA HIS A 248 -11.12 -1.99 4.24
C HIS A 248 -10.38 -1.40 3.06
N ARG A 249 -9.29 -0.66 3.32
CA ARG A 249 -8.50 -0.02 2.28
C ARG A 249 -7.95 -1.05 1.29
N ILE A 250 -7.37 -2.14 1.80
CA ILE A 250 -6.73 -3.17 1.00
C ILE A 250 -7.77 -3.92 0.16
N ILE A 251 -8.89 -4.33 0.77
CA ILE A 251 -9.96 -5.05 0.09
C ILE A 251 -10.66 -4.17 -0.94
N ARG A 252 -10.93 -2.90 -0.62
CA ARG A 252 -11.53 -1.94 -1.56
C ARG A 252 -10.60 -1.66 -2.72
N ALA A 253 -9.30 -1.49 -2.48
CA ALA A 253 -8.32 -1.36 -3.55
C ALA A 253 -8.37 -2.60 -4.45
N TYR A 254 -8.39 -3.81 -3.89
CA TYR A 254 -8.52 -5.03 -4.69
C TYR A 254 -9.83 -5.09 -5.51
N ASN A 255 -10.97 -4.77 -4.89
CA ASN A 255 -12.30 -4.84 -5.53
C ASN A 255 -12.52 -3.76 -6.60
N ASN A 256 -12.12 -2.52 -6.33
CA ASN A 256 -12.23 -1.41 -7.29
C ASN A 256 -11.37 -1.62 -8.53
N HIS A 257 -10.31 -2.42 -8.40
CA HIS A 257 -9.36 -2.73 -9.48
C HIS A 257 -9.64 -4.10 -10.12
N GLY A 258 -10.62 -4.84 -9.60
CA GLY A 258 -11.01 -6.17 -10.04
C GLY A 258 -12.23 -6.15 -10.96
N HIS A 259 -12.04 -5.81 -12.25
CA HIS A 259 -12.82 -6.32 -13.39
C HIS A 259 -12.29 -5.91 -14.79
N ASP A 260 -11.08 -5.33 -14.94
CA ASP A 260 -10.52 -5.14 -16.30
C ASP A 260 -9.80 -6.42 -16.75
N GLN A 261 -10.58 -7.32 -17.36
CA GLN A 261 -10.21 -8.63 -17.94
C GLN A 261 -9.13 -8.58 -19.05
N ARG A 262 -8.47 -7.45 -19.31
CA ARG A 262 -7.73 -7.25 -20.57
C ARG A 262 -6.33 -7.85 -20.67
N ASP A 263 -5.74 -8.39 -19.59
CA ASP A 263 -4.32 -8.83 -19.64
C ASP A 263 -4.04 -10.28 -19.19
N ILE A 264 -5.04 -11.18 -19.24
CA ILE A 264 -4.85 -12.56 -18.74
C ILE A 264 -4.00 -13.45 -19.66
N ALA A 265 -3.74 -13.08 -20.91
CA ALA A 265 -2.81 -13.83 -21.75
C ALA A 265 -2.21 -12.98 -22.87
N SER A 266 -1.14 -12.24 -22.59
CA SER A 266 -0.18 -11.96 -23.66
C SER A 266 0.96 -13.00 -23.60
N PRO A 267 1.37 -13.60 -24.73
CA PRO A 267 2.52 -14.50 -24.80
C PRO A 267 3.80 -13.87 -24.20
N ASP A 268 3.84 -12.55 -24.15
CA ASP A 268 4.91 -11.76 -23.56
C ASP A 268 5.02 -11.84 -22.04
N LEU A 269 3.96 -12.18 -21.29
CA LEU A 269 4.06 -12.30 -19.84
C LEU A 269 4.59 -13.67 -19.41
N LEU A 270 4.22 -14.74 -20.10
CA LEU A 270 4.63 -16.11 -19.77
C LEU A 270 6.17 -16.27 -19.79
N LYS A 271 6.84 -15.61 -20.74
CA LYS A 271 8.31 -15.65 -20.85
C LYS A 271 9.01 -15.06 -19.62
N TRP A 272 8.38 -14.10 -18.95
CA TRP A 272 8.92 -13.48 -17.73
C TRP A 272 8.67 -14.36 -16.51
N GLN A 273 7.50 -14.99 -16.44
CA GLN A 273 7.18 -15.94 -15.38
C GLN A 273 8.10 -17.18 -15.41
N GLN A 274 8.42 -17.69 -16.62
CA GLN A 274 9.43 -18.76 -16.79
C GLN A 274 10.84 -18.36 -16.31
N ARG A 275 11.10 -17.05 -16.15
CA ARG A 275 12.36 -16.50 -15.61
C ARG A 275 12.27 -16.17 -14.12
N GLY A 276 11.21 -16.61 -13.43
CA GLY A 276 11.04 -16.45 -11.98
C GLY A 276 10.40 -15.13 -11.55
N LEU A 277 9.88 -14.32 -12.48
CA LEU A 277 9.11 -13.13 -12.14
C LEU A 277 7.67 -13.51 -11.74
N SER A 278 7.12 -12.82 -10.74
CA SER A 278 5.69 -12.87 -10.44
C SER A 278 4.89 -12.28 -11.59
N LEU A 279 3.57 -12.47 -11.61
CA LEU A 279 2.73 -11.86 -12.64
C LEU A 279 2.88 -10.33 -12.65
N ARG A 280 2.95 -9.71 -11.47
CA ARG A 280 3.03 -8.26 -11.36
C ARG A 280 4.38 -7.72 -11.79
N GLU A 281 5.45 -8.41 -11.41
CA GLU A 281 6.79 -8.13 -11.92
C GLU A 281 6.86 -8.33 -13.44
N SER A 282 6.16 -9.34 -13.98
CA SER A 282 6.10 -9.59 -15.42
C SER A 282 5.37 -8.46 -16.16
N GLN A 283 4.28 -7.93 -15.60
CA GLN A 283 3.55 -6.77 -16.14
C GLN A 283 4.42 -5.51 -16.12
N VAL A 284 5.07 -5.22 -14.98
CA VAL A 284 6.00 -4.09 -14.85
C VAL A 284 7.19 -4.25 -15.80
N CYS A 285 7.79 -5.45 -15.87
CA CYS A 285 8.90 -5.74 -16.77
C CYS A 285 8.52 -5.59 -18.24
N ALA A 286 7.34 -6.06 -18.65
CA ALA A 286 6.83 -5.87 -20.00
C ALA A 286 6.67 -4.38 -20.34
N ALA A 287 6.14 -3.59 -19.40
CA ALA A 287 5.99 -2.14 -19.58
C ALA A 287 7.35 -1.41 -19.63
N LEU A 288 8.34 -1.81 -18.82
CA LEU A 288 9.71 -1.31 -18.88
C LEU A 288 10.35 -1.54 -20.25
N ILE A 289 10.19 -2.75 -20.81
CA ILE A 289 10.72 -3.15 -22.12
C ILE A 289 10.04 -2.40 -23.27
N ARG A 290 8.74 -2.09 -23.14
CA ARG A 290 8.02 -1.20 -24.05
C ARG A 290 8.45 0.26 -23.96
N GLY A 291 9.36 0.60 -23.04
CA GLY A 291 9.89 1.95 -22.87
C GLY A 291 9.05 2.86 -21.98
N LEU A 292 8.01 2.34 -21.30
CA LEU A 292 7.14 3.16 -20.45
C LEU A 292 7.89 3.63 -19.22
N ASN A 293 7.83 4.92 -18.91
CA ASN A 293 8.40 5.43 -17.67
C ASN A 293 7.59 4.98 -16.45
N ASP A 294 8.18 5.03 -15.26
CA ASP A 294 7.58 4.52 -14.03
C ASP A 294 6.18 5.10 -13.74
N LYS A 295 5.92 6.36 -14.11
CA LYS A 295 4.60 7.02 -13.97
C LYS A 295 3.57 6.41 -14.92
N GLN A 296 3.96 6.16 -16.18
CA GLN A 296 3.11 5.48 -17.16
C GLN A 296 2.82 4.04 -16.73
N ILE A 297 3.81 3.33 -16.18
CA ILE A 297 3.60 1.97 -15.66
C ILE A 297 2.63 1.98 -14.48
N ALA A 298 2.76 2.93 -13.56
CA ALA A 298 1.87 3.08 -12.42
C ALA A 298 0.42 3.28 -12.87
N ALA A 299 0.21 4.18 -13.83
CA ALA A 299 -1.11 4.46 -14.41
C ALA A 299 -1.67 3.25 -15.19
N ASP A 300 -0.89 2.66 -16.10
CA ASP A 300 -1.33 1.55 -16.94
C ASP A 300 -1.67 0.30 -16.12
N LEU A 301 -0.85 0.01 -15.11
CA LEU A 301 -1.04 -1.17 -14.29
C LEU A 301 -1.99 -0.92 -13.12
N GLN A 302 -2.32 0.33 -12.82
CA GLN A 302 -3.15 0.73 -11.69
C GLN A 302 -2.55 0.29 -10.34
N ILE A 303 -1.31 0.70 -10.10
CA ILE A 303 -0.62 0.58 -8.80
C ILE A 303 0.09 1.88 -8.48
N SER A 304 0.39 2.08 -7.19
CA SER A 304 1.21 3.22 -6.79
C SER A 304 2.57 3.20 -7.51
N PHE A 305 3.09 4.39 -7.80
CA PHE A 305 4.43 4.58 -8.33
C PHE A 305 5.52 3.88 -7.49
N TRP A 306 5.35 3.82 -6.16
CA TRP A 306 6.25 3.10 -5.28
C TRP A 306 6.22 1.60 -5.44
N THR A 307 5.02 1.05 -5.62
CA THR A 307 4.84 -0.36 -5.97
C THR A 307 5.57 -0.68 -7.28
N VAL A 308 5.51 0.22 -8.27
CA VAL A 308 6.31 0.09 -9.51
C VAL A 308 7.81 0.06 -9.20
N ARG A 309 8.35 0.98 -8.40
CA ARG A 309 9.80 1.01 -8.07
C ARG A 309 10.26 -0.20 -7.25
N THR A 310 9.41 -0.69 -6.36
CA THR A 310 9.65 -1.93 -5.61
C THR A 310 9.69 -3.12 -6.56
N HIS A 311 8.75 -3.22 -7.50
CA HIS A 311 8.79 -4.24 -8.54
C HIS A 311 10.03 -4.11 -9.44
N ILE A 312 10.41 -2.90 -9.86
CA ILE A 312 11.63 -2.67 -10.66
C ILE A 312 12.86 -3.20 -9.93
N SER A 313 13.00 -2.88 -8.64
CA SER A 313 14.11 -3.36 -7.80
C SER A 313 14.15 -4.89 -7.73
N SER A 314 12.99 -5.52 -7.50
CA SER A 314 12.88 -6.98 -7.47
C SER A 314 13.21 -7.63 -8.82
N ILE A 315 12.71 -7.04 -9.92
CA ILE A 315 12.98 -7.48 -11.30
C ILE A 315 14.49 -7.47 -11.58
N PHE A 316 15.18 -6.39 -11.21
CA PHE A 316 16.62 -6.26 -11.43
C PHE A 316 17.42 -7.34 -10.72
N ILE A 317 17.08 -7.61 -9.45
CA ILE A 317 17.69 -8.69 -8.67
C ILE A 317 17.43 -10.05 -9.33
N LYS A 318 16.16 -10.36 -9.65
CA LYS A 318 15.76 -11.66 -10.20
C LYS A 318 16.33 -11.94 -11.59
N LEU A 319 16.47 -10.91 -12.43
CA LEU A 319 17.01 -11.03 -13.78
C LEU A 319 18.53 -10.81 -13.86
N GLY A 320 19.18 -10.50 -12.73
CA GLY A 320 20.61 -10.24 -12.67
C GLY A 320 21.04 -9.08 -13.57
N VAL A 321 20.27 -8.00 -13.56
CA VAL A 321 20.57 -6.74 -14.26
C VAL A 321 20.68 -5.61 -13.23
N ILE A 322 21.58 -4.66 -13.43
CA ILE A 322 21.85 -3.61 -12.44
C ILE A 322 21.06 -2.32 -12.71
N ASN A 323 20.49 -2.15 -13.92
CA ASN A 323 19.68 -0.98 -14.24
C ASN A 323 18.75 -1.21 -15.45
N ARG A 324 17.86 -0.24 -15.67
CA ARG A 324 16.89 -0.24 -16.78
C ARG A 324 17.56 -0.32 -18.16
N ARG A 325 18.70 0.34 -18.33
CA ARG A 325 19.44 0.34 -19.61
C ARG A 325 19.95 -1.07 -19.93
N GLU A 326 20.48 -1.78 -18.93
CA GLU A 326 20.92 -3.15 -19.09
C GLU A 326 19.75 -4.12 -19.30
N LEU A 327 18.65 -3.94 -18.57
CA LEU A 327 17.41 -4.69 -18.81
C LEU A 327 16.97 -4.56 -20.27
N MET A 328 16.95 -3.33 -20.78
CA MET A 328 16.60 -3.06 -22.18
C MET A 328 17.62 -3.66 -23.14
N ALA A 329 18.92 -3.48 -22.92
CA ALA A 329 19.95 -4.05 -23.80
C ALA A 329 19.93 -5.59 -23.87
N ARG A 330 19.60 -6.25 -22.76
CA ARG A 330 19.58 -7.71 -22.66
C ARG A 330 18.32 -8.33 -23.27
N TYR A 331 17.19 -7.62 -23.25
CA TYR A 331 15.89 -8.20 -23.57
C TYR A 331 15.03 -7.44 -24.59
N LEU A 332 15.44 -6.27 -25.09
CA LEU A 332 14.96 -5.82 -26.39
C LEU A 332 15.61 -6.69 -27.45
N SER A 333 14.81 -7.50 -28.12
CA SER A 333 15.21 -8.10 -29.38
C SER A 333 15.53 -6.98 -30.38
N THR A 334 16.75 -6.92 -30.90
CA THR A 334 17.02 -6.19 -32.14
C THR A 334 16.07 -6.76 -33.21
N PRO A 335 15.17 -5.96 -33.82
CA PRO A 335 14.52 -6.39 -35.04
C PRO A 335 15.63 -6.44 -36.10
N GLY A 336 15.97 -7.65 -36.54
CA GLY A 336 16.85 -8.00 -37.65
C GLY A 336 17.85 -6.96 -38.13
N LYS A 337 19.13 -7.21 -37.85
CA LYS A 337 20.23 -7.15 -38.81
C LYS A 337 21.39 -8.01 -38.35
#